data_AF-A0ABD3X9W5-F1
#
_entry.id   AF-A0ABD3X9W5-F1
#
_cell.length_a   1.000
_cell.length_b   1.000
_cell.length_c   1.000
_cell.angle_alpha   90.00
_cell.angle_beta   90.00
_cell.angle_gamma   90.00
#
_symmetry.space_group_name_H-M   'P 1'
#
loop_
_entity.id
_entity.type
_entity.pdbx_description
1 polymer ?
#
loop_
_entity_poly.entity_id
_entity_poly.type
_entity_poly.pdbx_seq_one_letter_code
_entity_poly.pdbx_strand_id
1 'polypeptide(L)'
;MASSCIEPYASCPETTNFARICRIVVDVFRDILWQILSHEIKPADLPIQVRKYQNKLKSLDGKIKAWLIGISHSSSEIPSAAKFDVSSIYTLIRNLCSTIPTPTAQWGNPPPAGGITLGDDIERVREFRNTLYGHATEAKIDTADFDNICTDIIDVVSRFDVYFSVNGTAMKCNFKRDIDTVLTCSMDKTIEDEYIEKLKEIVVIFGKCVLVYAF
;
A
#
# COMPACT_ATOMS: atom_id res chain seq x y z
N MET A 1 6.19 37.57 28.34
CA MET A 1 6.52 36.54 27.34
C MET A 1 5.30 35.65 27.18
N ALA A 2 4.51 35.82 26.12
CA ALA A 2 3.44 34.88 25.82
C ALA A 2 4.11 33.55 25.44
N SER A 3 3.90 32.52 26.24
CA SER A 3 4.23 31.14 25.85
C SER A 3 3.43 30.87 24.58
N SER A 4 4.10 30.78 23.43
CA SER A 4 3.41 30.41 22.19
C SER A 4 2.72 29.08 22.42
N CYS A 5 1.42 29.03 22.23
CA CYS A 5 0.67 27.79 22.23
C CYS A 5 1.28 26.91 21.14
N ILE A 6 2.01 25.87 21.52
CA ILE A 6 2.44 24.82 20.60
C ILE A 6 1.13 24.18 20.11
N GLU A 7 0.76 24.37 18.85
CA GLU A 7 -0.38 23.68 18.25
C GLU A 7 -0.03 22.18 18.19
N PRO A 8 -0.60 21.34 19.07
CA PRO A 8 -0.11 19.97 19.25
C PRO A 8 -0.40 19.07 18.04
N TYR A 9 -1.29 19.51 17.14
CA TYR A 9 -1.75 18.79 15.96
C TYR A 9 -1.40 19.50 14.64
N ALA A 10 -0.52 20.51 14.66
CA ALA A 10 -0.05 21.16 13.45
C ALA A 10 0.70 20.16 12.55
N SER A 11 0.56 20.33 11.23
CA SER A 11 1.29 19.53 10.25
C SER A 11 2.79 19.83 10.32
N CYS A 12 3.59 18.78 10.26
CA CYS A 12 5.04 18.82 10.19
C CYS A 12 5.56 17.76 9.19
N PRO A 13 6.85 17.81 8.81
CA PRO A 13 7.44 16.81 7.92
C PRO A 13 7.16 15.37 8.38
N GLU A 14 7.23 15.10 9.68
CA GLU A 14 7.02 13.78 10.25
C GLU A 14 5.58 13.27 10.11
N THR A 15 4.59 14.17 10.23
CA THR A 15 3.18 13.81 9.94
C THR A 15 2.95 13.56 8.46
N THR A 16 3.67 14.26 7.58
CA THR A 16 3.62 14.04 6.13
C THR A 16 4.23 12.69 5.78
N ASN A 17 5.38 12.34 6.35
CA ASN A 17 6.03 11.05 6.19
C ASN A 17 5.10 9.91 6.60
N PHE A 18 4.48 10.01 7.78
CA PHE A 18 3.48 9.04 8.24
C PHE A 18 2.34 8.87 7.24
N ALA A 19 1.76 9.97 6.75
CA ALA A 19 0.66 9.93 5.80
C ALA A 19 1.06 9.26 4.46
N ARG A 20 2.27 9.49 3.97
CA ARG A 20 2.80 8.83 2.76
C ARG A 20 2.92 7.32 2.96
N ILE A 21 3.49 6.89 4.09
CA ILE A 21 3.59 5.47 4.44
C ILE A 21 2.21 4.83 4.55
N CYS A 22 1.25 5.49 5.19
CA CYS A 22 -0.13 5.00 5.29
C CYS A 22 -0.74 4.75 3.90
N ARG A 23 -0.55 5.65 2.95
CA ARG A 23 -1.05 5.48 1.57
C ARG A 23 -0.43 4.27 0.89
N ILE A 24 0.88 4.06 1.03
CA ILE A 24 1.54 2.87 0.46
C ILE A 24 0.98 1.59 1.08
N VAL A 25 0.90 1.57 2.41
CA VAL A 25 0.48 0.41 3.17
C VAL A 25 -0.97 0.04 2.94
N VAL A 26 -1.86 1.03 2.77
CA VAL A 26 -3.31 0.79 2.60
C VAL A 26 -3.70 0.57 1.15
N ASP A 27 -3.11 1.32 0.21
CA ASP A 27 -3.51 1.28 -1.21
C ASP A 27 -2.59 0.40 -2.04
N VAL A 28 -1.30 0.73 -2.09
CA VAL A 28 -0.35 0.05 -3.00
C VAL A 28 -0.20 -1.42 -2.62
N PHE A 29 0.02 -1.73 -1.34
CA PHE A 29 0.15 -3.13 -0.90
C PHE A 29 -1.16 -3.91 -1.02
N ARG A 30 -2.32 -3.28 -0.88
CA ARG A 30 -3.61 -3.93 -1.18
C ARG A 30 -3.64 -4.40 -2.62
N ASP A 31 -3.25 -3.54 -3.55
CA ASP A 31 -3.31 -3.82 -4.98
C ASP A 31 -2.27 -4.90 -5.37
N ILE A 32 -1.07 -4.87 -4.79
CA ILE A 32 -0.04 -5.92 -4.95
C ILE A 32 -0.57 -7.28 -4.47
N LEU A 33 -1.02 -7.36 -3.21
CA LEU A 33 -1.50 -8.61 -2.64
C LEU A 33 -2.72 -9.12 -3.42
N TRP A 34 -3.59 -8.22 -3.87
CA TRP A 34 -4.73 -8.60 -4.70
C TRP A 34 -4.28 -9.24 -6.02
N GLN A 35 -3.25 -8.69 -6.65
CA GLN A 35 -2.70 -9.26 -7.87
C GLN A 35 -2.08 -10.64 -7.62
N ILE A 36 -1.36 -10.84 -6.51
CA ILE A 36 -0.85 -12.15 -6.10
C ILE A 36 -2.00 -13.14 -5.93
N LEU A 37 -3.03 -12.79 -5.14
CA LEU A 37 -4.21 -13.63 -4.93
C LEU A 37 -4.89 -14.03 -6.25
N SER A 38 -5.04 -13.06 -7.16
CA SER A 38 -5.68 -13.28 -8.45
C SER A 38 -4.85 -14.13 -9.41
N HIS A 39 -3.52 -14.12 -9.27
CA HIS A 39 -2.62 -14.97 -10.03
C HIS A 39 -2.63 -16.41 -9.49
N GLU A 40 -2.58 -16.56 -8.17
CA GLU A 40 -2.45 -17.85 -7.49
C GLU A 40 -3.73 -18.69 -7.50
N ILE A 41 -4.90 -18.03 -7.51
CA ILE A 41 -6.18 -18.72 -7.52
C ILE A 41 -6.89 -18.45 -8.84
N LYS A 42 -7.02 -19.47 -9.69
CA LYS A 42 -7.91 -19.39 -10.84
C LYS A 42 -9.37 -19.42 -10.36
N PRO A 43 -10.30 -18.68 -10.99
CA PRO A 43 -11.71 -18.70 -10.62
C PRO A 43 -12.29 -20.12 -10.49
N ALA A 44 -11.91 -21.03 -11.40
CA ALA A 44 -12.35 -22.42 -11.42
C ALA A 44 -11.86 -23.25 -10.22
N ASP A 45 -10.70 -22.90 -9.65
CA ASP A 45 -10.09 -23.63 -8.53
C ASP A 45 -10.55 -23.09 -7.16
N LEU A 46 -11.15 -21.89 -7.13
CA LEU A 46 -11.57 -21.25 -5.89
C LEU A 46 -12.54 -22.11 -5.07
N PRO A 47 -13.61 -22.73 -5.62
CA PRO A 47 -14.49 -23.60 -4.83
C PRO A 47 -13.76 -24.77 -4.17
N ILE A 48 -12.75 -25.32 -4.84
CA ILE A 48 -11.93 -26.43 -4.33
C ILE A 48 -11.07 -25.94 -3.16
N GLN A 49 -10.37 -24.80 -3.32
CA GLN A 49 -9.55 -24.23 -2.26
C GLN A 49 -10.39 -23.85 -1.03
N VAL A 50 -11.57 -23.26 -1.25
CA VAL A 50 -12.48 -22.89 -0.18
C VAL A 50 -12.93 -24.11 0.59
N ARG A 51 -13.35 -25.19 -0.09
CA ARG A 51 -13.71 -26.47 0.54
C ARG A 51 -12.56 -27.05 1.35
N LYS A 52 -11.36 -27.09 0.76
CA LYS A 52 -10.14 -27.63 1.39
C LYS A 52 -9.81 -26.94 2.71
N TYR A 53 -10.06 -25.63 2.80
CA TYR A 53 -9.70 -24.84 3.98
C TYR A 53 -10.89 -24.37 4.82
N GLN A 54 -12.10 -24.90 4.59
CA GLN A 54 -13.34 -24.52 5.30
C GLN A 54 -13.17 -24.36 6.81
N ASN A 55 -12.44 -25.27 7.48
CA ASN A 55 -12.21 -25.18 8.92
C ASN A 55 -11.39 -23.95 9.35
N LYS A 56 -10.37 -23.58 8.57
CA LYS A 56 -9.61 -22.34 8.78
C LYS A 56 -10.44 -21.10 8.43
N LEU A 57 -11.40 -21.24 7.52
CA LEU A 57 -12.27 -20.15 7.07
C LEU A 57 -13.47 -19.89 8.01
N LYS A 58 -13.78 -20.81 8.95
CA LYS A 58 -14.95 -20.70 9.86
C LYS A 58 -14.93 -19.45 10.72
N SER A 59 -13.76 -19.03 11.17
CA SER A 59 -13.56 -17.83 12.00
C SER A 59 -13.41 -16.54 11.19
N LEU A 60 -13.53 -16.59 9.85
CA LEU A 60 -13.31 -15.40 9.03
C LEU A 60 -14.40 -14.36 9.16
N ASP A 61 -13.98 -13.13 8.84
CA ASP A 61 -14.84 -11.97 8.72
C ASP A 61 -16.03 -12.21 7.78
N GLY A 62 -17.16 -11.57 8.10
CA GLY A 62 -18.40 -11.69 7.36
C GLY A 62 -18.28 -11.28 5.89
N LYS A 63 -17.43 -10.29 5.56
CA LYS A 63 -17.20 -9.85 4.18
C LYS A 63 -16.50 -10.92 3.36
N ILE A 64 -15.49 -11.58 3.92
CA ILE A 64 -14.80 -12.69 3.25
C ILE A 64 -15.78 -13.83 2.99
N LYS A 65 -16.59 -14.19 3.99
CA LYS A 65 -17.63 -15.23 3.82
C LYS A 65 -18.62 -14.87 2.72
N ALA A 66 -19.13 -13.63 2.70
CA ALA A 66 -20.06 -13.17 1.66
C ALA A 66 -19.46 -13.23 0.26
N TRP A 67 -18.18 -12.87 0.12
CA TRP A 67 -17.46 -12.98 -1.16
C TRP A 67 -17.25 -14.41 -1.61
N LEU A 68 -16.87 -15.31 -0.69
CA LEU A 68 -16.72 -16.73 -0.97
C LEU A 68 -18.04 -17.35 -1.45
N ILE A 69 -19.15 -16.97 -0.83
CA ILE A 69 -20.50 -17.37 -1.26
C ILE A 69 -20.84 -16.77 -2.63
N GLY A 70 -20.51 -15.50 -2.87
CA GLY A 70 -20.79 -14.85 -4.16
C GLY A 70 -20.14 -15.55 -5.35
N ILE A 71 -18.88 -15.96 -5.22
CA ILE A 71 -18.15 -16.61 -6.32
C ILE A 71 -18.61 -18.05 -6.53
N SER A 72 -18.98 -18.77 -5.46
CA SER A 72 -19.45 -20.15 -5.58
C SER A 72 -20.76 -20.30 -6.37
N HIS A 73 -21.50 -19.20 -6.59
CA HIS A 73 -22.82 -19.24 -7.22
C HIS A 73 -22.88 -18.78 -8.68
N SER A 74 -21.93 -17.98 -9.20
CA SER A 74 -22.10 -17.49 -10.60
C SER A 74 -20.92 -16.81 -11.31
N SER A 75 -19.75 -16.56 -10.72
CA SER A 75 -18.74 -15.73 -11.43
C SER A 75 -17.60 -16.53 -12.07
N SER A 76 -17.42 -16.34 -13.38
CA SER A 76 -16.20 -16.72 -14.12
C SER A 76 -15.00 -15.81 -13.82
N GLU A 77 -15.18 -14.79 -12.97
CA GLU A 77 -14.17 -13.81 -12.60
C GLU A 77 -14.06 -13.64 -11.08
N ILE A 78 -12.86 -13.27 -10.62
CA ILE A 78 -12.59 -12.91 -9.22
C ILE A 78 -13.05 -11.45 -9.02
N PRO A 79 -13.97 -11.14 -8.09
CA PRO A 79 -14.49 -9.80 -7.83
C PRO A 79 -13.40 -8.80 -7.45
N SER A 80 -13.52 -7.53 -7.87
CA SER A 80 -12.53 -6.45 -7.64
C SER A 80 -11.98 -6.31 -6.20
N ALA A 81 -10.70 -5.92 -6.12
CA ALA A 81 -9.95 -5.56 -4.90
C ALA A 81 -10.63 -4.50 -4.02
N ALA A 82 -11.46 -3.63 -4.61
CA ALA A 82 -12.06 -2.47 -3.94
C ALA A 82 -12.92 -2.82 -2.71
N LYS A 83 -13.27 -4.10 -2.51
CA LYS A 83 -14.09 -4.57 -1.38
C LYS A 83 -13.26 -5.09 -0.20
N PHE A 84 -11.94 -5.18 -0.34
CA PHE A 84 -11.06 -5.79 0.66
C PHE A 84 -9.93 -4.87 1.10
N ASP A 85 -9.65 -4.90 2.40
CA ASP A 85 -8.45 -4.30 2.95
C ASP A 85 -7.26 -5.29 2.88
N VAL A 86 -6.05 -4.79 3.13
CA VAL A 86 -4.82 -5.60 3.16
C VAL A 86 -4.96 -6.82 4.07
N SER A 87 -5.58 -6.66 5.23
CA SER A 87 -5.78 -7.72 6.22
C SER A 87 -6.60 -8.89 5.67
N SER A 88 -7.69 -8.57 4.99
CA SER A 88 -8.57 -9.56 4.40
C SER A 88 -7.88 -10.30 3.28
N ILE A 89 -7.15 -9.58 2.41
CA ILE A 89 -6.41 -10.18 1.30
C ILE A 89 -5.29 -11.08 1.82
N TYR A 90 -4.49 -10.61 2.79
CA TYR A 90 -3.48 -11.42 3.48
C TYR A 90 -4.10 -12.71 4.04
N THR A 91 -5.27 -12.60 4.68
CA THR A 91 -5.96 -13.74 5.26
C THR A 91 -6.41 -14.74 4.19
N LEU A 92 -6.91 -14.26 3.05
CA LEU A 92 -7.25 -15.10 1.91
C LEU A 92 -6.01 -15.81 1.36
N ILE A 93 -4.91 -15.08 1.13
CA ILE A 93 -3.66 -15.63 0.60
C ILE A 93 -3.12 -16.74 1.50
N ARG A 94 -2.92 -16.45 2.79
CA ARG A 94 -2.41 -17.41 3.80
C ARG A 94 -3.23 -18.70 3.87
N ASN A 95 -4.53 -18.62 3.62
CA ASN A 95 -5.43 -19.75 3.80
C ASN A 95 -5.78 -20.47 2.52
N LEU A 96 -5.81 -19.81 1.36
CA LEU A 96 -6.30 -20.37 0.11
C LEU A 96 -5.20 -20.65 -0.92
N CYS A 97 -4.08 -19.92 -0.89
CA CYS A 97 -3.00 -20.07 -1.86
C CYS A 97 -2.00 -21.13 -1.40
N SER A 98 -2.24 -22.41 -1.72
CA SER A 98 -1.38 -23.52 -1.27
C SER A 98 0.00 -23.61 -1.95
N THR A 99 0.16 -22.89 -3.06
CA THR A 99 1.38 -22.81 -3.89
C THR A 99 2.39 -21.81 -3.35
N ILE A 100 1.94 -20.84 -2.56
CA ILE A 100 2.83 -19.87 -1.92
C ILE A 100 3.64 -20.58 -0.84
N PRO A 101 4.98 -20.44 -0.85
CA PRO A 101 5.82 -21.05 0.17
C PRO A 101 5.43 -20.53 1.56
N THR A 102 5.46 -21.42 2.55
CA THR A 102 5.27 -21.00 3.94
C THR A 102 6.43 -20.07 4.33
N PRO A 103 6.17 -18.91 4.95
CA PRO A 103 7.22 -18.01 5.41
C PRO A 103 8.21 -18.73 6.32
N THR A 104 9.47 -18.29 6.28
CA THR A 104 10.58 -18.84 7.06
C THR A 104 10.25 -18.87 8.56
N ALA A 105 9.62 -17.81 9.07
CA ALA A 105 9.20 -17.69 10.48
C ALA A 105 7.79 -18.24 10.77
N GLN A 106 7.16 -18.92 9.81
CA GLN A 106 5.73 -19.26 9.80
C GLN A 106 4.81 -18.03 9.72
N TRP A 107 3.59 -18.28 9.25
CA TRP A 107 2.61 -17.22 9.08
C TRP A 107 2.20 -16.55 10.41
N GLY A 108 2.16 -15.22 10.42
CA GLY A 108 1.82 -14.37 11.57
C GLY A 108 3.01 -13.98 12.44
N ASN A 109 4.22 -14.35 12.05
CA ASN A 109 5.45 -13.95 12.73
C ASN A 109 6.32 -13.10 11.80
N PRO A 110 7.06 -12.10 12.33
CA PRO A 110 8.00 -11.32 11.54
C PRO A 110 9.06 -12.21 10.87
N PRO A 111 9.29 -12.08 9.56
CA PRO A 111 10.30 -12.86 8.87
C PRO A 111 11.71 -12.38 9.24
N PRO A 112 12.71 -13.28 9.26
CA PRO A 112 14.11 -12.87 9.45
C PRO A 112 14.60 -12.04 8.26
N ALA A 113 15.61 -11.20 8.47
CA ALA A 113 16.18 -10.34 7.43
C ALA A 113 16.58 -11.12 6.16
N GLY A 114 17.15 -12.32 6.31
CA GLY A 114 17.54 -13.19 5.19
C GLY A 114 16.41 -14.00 4.55
N GLY A 115 15.21 -14.03 5.13
CA GLY A 115 14.07 -14.76 4.58
C GLY A 115 13.42 -13.96 3.45
N ILE A 116 13.71 -14.24 2.19
CA ILE A 116 13.27 -13.45 1.03
C ILE A 116 12.34 -14.23 0.10
N THR A 117 11.63 -15.22 0.63
CA THR A 117 10.61 -15.94 -0.16
C THR A 117 9.37 -15.07 -0.36
N LEU A 118 8.51 -15.42 -1.33
CA LEU A 118 7.23 -14.74 -1.52
C LEU A 118 6.39 -14.73 -0.23
N GLY A 119 6.37 -15.85 0.51
CA GLY A 119 5.69 -15.93 1.81
C GLY A 119 6.26 -14.95 2.82
N ASP A 120 7.59 -14.85 2.91
CA ASP A 120 8.24 -13.87 3.80
C ASP A 120 7.86 -12.43 3.44
N ASP A 121 7.84 -12.09 2.16
CA ASP A 121 7.48 -10.73 1.72
C ASP A 121 5.99 -10.40 1.96
N ILE A 122 5.10 -11.39 1.85
CA ILE A 122 3.69 -11.22 2.25
C ILE A 122 3.57 -10.99 3.77
N GLU A 123 4.39 -11.66 4.59
CA GLU A 123 4.47 -11.36 6.03
C GLU A 123 5.05 -9.98 6.29
N ARG A 124 6.07 -9.52 5.56
CA ARG A 124 6.58 -8.14 5.69
C ARG A 124 5.48 -7.11 5.43
N VAL A 125 4.66 -7.30 4.40
CA VAL A 125 3.51 -6.42 4.13
C VAL A 125 2.54 -6.39 5.31
N ARG A 126 2.28 -7.55 5.94
CA ARG A 126 1.45 -7.64 7.15
C ARG A 126 2.06 -6.86 8.31
N GLU A 127 3.37 -7.00 8.51
CA GLU A 127 4.11 -6.30 9.57
C GLU A 127 4.14 -4.79 9.33
N PHE A 128 4.40 -4.32 8.11
CA PHE A 128 4.28 -2.90 7.75
C PHE A 128 2.89 -2.37 8.06
N ARG A 129 1.82 -3.10 7.70
CA ARG A 129 0.45 -2.71 8.04
C ARG A 129 0.23 -2.60 9.53
N ASN A 130 0.68 -3.58 10.30
CA ASN A 130 0.44 -3.60 11.73
C ASN A 130 1.22 -2.51 12.45
N THR A 131 2.51 -2.38 12.16
CA THR A 131 3.41 -1.48 12.89
C THR A 131 3.24 -0.02 12.47
N LEU A 132 3.11 0.24 11.16
CA LEU A 132 3.10 1.59 10.61
C LEU A 132 1.71 2.21 10.50
N TYR A 133 0.64 1.42 10.65
CA TYR A 133 -0.73 1.89 10.57
C TYR A 133 -1.63 1.34 11.68
N GLY A 134 -1.73 0.01 11.81
CA GLY A 134 -2.72 -0.64 12.68
C GLY A 134 -2.48 -0.48 14.18
N HIS A 135 -1.24 -0.29 14.58
CA HIS A 135 -0.79 -0.13 15.98
C HIS A 135 0.13 1.08 16.17
N ALA A 136 0.17 1.98 15.19
CA ALA A 136 0.89 3.23 15.34
C ALA A 136 0.31 4.02 16.52
N THR A 137 1.17 4.39 17.48
CA THR A 137 0.77 5.18 18.65
C THR A 137 0.76 6.67 18.36
N GLU A 138 1.45 7.08 17.30
CA GLU A 138 1.58 8.46 16.85
C GLU A 138 1.47 8.53 15.33
N ALA A 139 0.91 9.63 14.82
CA ALA A 139 0.82 9.91 13.39
C ALA A 139 2.08 10.65 12.90
N LYS A 140 3.27 10.21 13.32
CA LYS A 140 4.56 10.84 13.03
C LYS A 140 5.62 9.78 12.77
N ILE A 141 6.43 9.99 11.75
CA ILE A 141 7.63 9.19 11.45
C ILE A 141 8.76 10.18 11.16
N ASP A 142 9.85 10.11 11.92
CA ASP A 142 10.99 10.98 11.66
C ASP A 142 11.66 10.65 10.32
N THR A 143 12.54 11.54 9.85
CA THR A 143 13.12 11.42 8.50
C THR A 143 14.01 10.19 8.36
N ALA A 144 14.78 9.84 9.39
CA ALA A 144 15.69 8.70 9.32
C ALA A 144 14.91 7.37 9.30
N ASP A 145 13.89 7.25 10.14
CA ASP A 145 12.99 6.09 10.14
C ASP A 145 12.21 6.00 8.82
N PHE A 146 11.74 7.13 8.30
CA PHE A 146 11.04 7.18 7.01
C PHE A 146 11.91 6.66 5.87
N ASP A 147 13.18 7.09 5.78
CA ASP A 147 14.10 6.65 4.73
C ASP A 147 14.40 5.14 4.81
N ASN A 148 14.58 4.61 6.02
CA ASN A 148 14.78 3.18 6.26
C ASN A 148 13.54 2.37 5.85
N ILE A 149 12.34 2.80 6.28
CA ILE A 149 11.07 2.17 5.91
C ILE A 149 10.87 2.20 4.39
N CYS A 150 11.14 3.32 3.74
CA CYS A 150 11.03 3.44 2.29
C CYS A 150 11.95 2.44 1.57
N THR A 151 13.19 2.30 2.05
CA THR A 151 14.14 1.32 1.52
C THR A 151 13.60 -0.10 1.62
N ASP A 152 13.12 -0.50 2.81
CA ASP A 152 12.56 -1.84 3.04
C ASP A 152 11.33 -2.11 2.16
N ILE A 153 10.45 -1.12 1.99
CA ILE A 153 9.28 -1.20 1.13
C ILE A 153 9.70 -1.38 -0.35
N ILE A 154 10.65 -0.58 -0.84
CA ILE A 154 11.13 -0.64 -2.22
C ILE A 154 11.77 -2.00 -2.51
N ASP A 155 12.52 -2.54 -1.55
CA ASP A 155 13.13 -3.86 -1.65
C ASP A 155 12.08 -4.98 -1.76
N VAL A 156 11.05 -4.94 -0.90
CA VAL A 156 9.92 -5.88 -0.95
C VAL A 156 9.19 -5.80 -2.30
N VAL A 157 8.91 -4.58 -2.77
CA VAL A 157 8.20 -4.38 -4.04
C VAL A 157 9.04 -4.85 -5.23
N SER A 158 10.36 -4.66 -5.15
CA SER A 158 11.28 -5.18 -6.17
C SER A 158 11.27 -6.70 -6.24
N ARG A 159 11.12 -7.40 -5.10
CA ARG A 159 10.99 -8.86 -5.10
C ARG A 159 9.64 -9.33 -5.64
N PHE A 160 8.55 -8.60 -5.38
CA PHE A 160 7.26 -8.89 -6.02
C PHE A 160 7.31 -8.70 -7.54
N ASP A 161 7.98 -7.65 -8.02
CA ASP A 161 8.20 -7.39 -9.46
C ASP A 161 8.94 -8.56 -10.14
N VAL A 162 10.02 -9.05 -9.51
CA VAL A 162 10.73 -10.25 -9.96
C VAL A 162 9.82 -11.48 -9.98
N TYR A 163 9.03 -11.70 -8.92
CA TYR A 163 8.10 -12.81 -8.85
C TYR A 163 7.08 -12.79 -10.01
N PHE A 164 6.47 -11.64 -10.31
CA PHE A 164 5.51 -11.53 -11.42
C PHE A 164 6.17 -11.77 -12.78
N SER A 165 7.37 -11.21 -12.98
CA SER A 165 8.16 -11.39 -14.21
C SER A 165 8.47 -12.87 -14.48
N VAL A 166 8.93 -13.61 -13.46
CA VAL A 166 9.28 -15.04 -13.59
C VAL A 166 8.04 -15.91 -13.81
N ASN A 167 6.89 -15.55 -13.25
CA ASN A 167 5.64 -16.32 -13.38
C ASN A 167 4.80 -15.92 -14.60
N GLY A 168 5.41 -15.22 -15.58
CA GLY A 168 4.78 -14.92 -16.87
C GLY A 168 3.53 -14.04 -16.76
N THR A 169 3.41 -13.27 -15.68
CA THR A 169 2.25 -12.41 -15.44
C THR A 169 2.68 -10.97 -15.50
N ALA A 170 2.14 -10.23 -16.46
CA ALA A 170 2.35 -8.79 -16.50
C ALA A 170 1.76 -8.15 -15.24
N MET A 171 2.57 -7.39 -14.51
CA MET A 171 2.07 -6.52 -13.46
C MET A 171 1.01 -5.58 -14.04
N LYS A 172 -0.13 -5.45 -13.35
CA LYS A 172 -1.24 -4.61 -13.86
C LYS A 172 -0.88 -3.12 -13.81
N CYS A 173 0.06 -2.75 -12.94
CA CYS A 173 0.55 -1.40 -12.74
C CYS A 173 2.04 -1.43 -12.39
N ASN A 174 2.72 -0.30 -12.49
CA ASN A 174 4.11 -0.18 -12.10
C ASN A 174 4.17 0.24 -10.63
N PHE A 175 4.14 -0.75 -9.72
CA PHE A 175 4.12 -0.49 -8.27
C PHE A 175 5.32 0.34 -7.79
N LYS A 176 6.50 0.19 -8.40
CA LYS A 176 7.67 1.03 -8.09
C LYS A 176 7.39 2.50 -8.38
N ARG A 177 6.84 2.79 -9.57
CA ARG A 177 6.44 4.15 -9.96
C ARG A 177 5.29 4.67 -9.10
N ASP A 178 4.33 3.83 -8.75
CA ASP A 178 3.20 4.23 -7.92
C ASP A 178 3.68 4.59 -6.50
N ILE A 179 4.66 3.85 -5.95
CA ILE A 179 5.34 4.20 -4.68
C ILE A 179 6.10 5.52 -4.82
N ASP A 180 6.94 5.66 -5.84
CA ASP A 180 7.69 6.90 -6.08
C ASP A 180 6.75 8.11 -6.18
N THR A 181 5.61 7.95 -6.86
CA THR A 181 4.56 8.96 -6.93
C THR A 181 4.01 9.29 -5.54
N VAL A 182 3.69 8.30 -4.72
CA VAL A 182 3.19 8.53 -3.35
C VAL A 182 4.25 9.20 -2.46
N LEU A 183 5.53 8.89 -2.66
CA LEU A 183 6.63 9.45 -1.89
C LEU A 183 6.93 10.91 -2.28
N THR A 184 6.69 11.30 -3.53
CA THR A 184 7.09 12.61 -4.06
C THR A 184 5.93 13.57 -4.33
N CYS A 185 4.69 13.10 -4.47
CA CYS A 185 3.58 13.97 -4.86
C CYS A 185 3.27 15.03 -3.79
N SER A 186 2.69 16.15 -4.21
CA SER A 186 2.07 17.07 -3.27
C SER A 186 0.95 16.38 -2.49
N MET A 187 0.86 16.69 -1.20
CA MET A 187 -0.17 16.16 -0.32
C MET A 187 -1.52 16.89 -0.52
N ASP A 188 -1.50 18.11 -1.05
CA ASP A 188 -2.68 18.86 -1.49
C ASP A 188 -2.37 19.58 -2.81
N LYS A 189 -2.64 18.87 -3.91
CA LYS A 189 -2.38 19.37 -5.26
C LYS A 189 -3.23 20.58 -5.60
N THR A 190 -4.43 20.69 -5.03
CA THR A 190 -5.35 21.80 -5.29
C THR A 190 -4.78 23.10 -4.73
N ILE A 191 -4.31 23.06 -3.48
CA ILE A 191 -3.68 24.21 -2.84
C ILE A 191 -2.37 24.58 -3.55
N GLU A 192 -1.55 23.59 -3.89
CA GLU A 192 -0.31 23.83 -4.63
C GLU A 192 -0.59 24.54 -5.98
N ASP A 193 -1.57 24.06 -6.73
CA ASP A 193 -1.97 24.66 -8.00
C ASP A 193 -2.49 26.09 -7.84
N GLU A 194 -3.27 26.36 -6.78
CA GLU A 194 -3.72 27.71 -6.45
C GLU A 194 -2.53 28.67 -6.20
N TYR A 195 -1.52 28.22 -5.46
CA TYR A 195 -0.31 29.02 -5.23
C TYR A 195 0.50 29.21 -6.51
N ILE A 196 0.63 28.17 -7.34
CA ILE A 196 1.31 28.27 -8.65
C ILE A 196 0.64 29.32 -9.53
N GLU A 197 -0.70 29.33 -9.62
CA GLU A 197 -1.43 30.32 -10.42
C GLU A 197 -1.23 31.74 -9.87
N LYS A 198 -1.32 31.94 -8.55
CA LYS A 198 -1.04 33.24 -7.92
C LYS A 198 0.39 33.73 -8.21
N LEU A 199 1.39 32.84 -8.18
CA LEU A 199 2.77 33.19 -8.50
C LEU A 199 2.94 33.59 -9.98
N LYS A 200 2.25 32.92 -10.91
CA LYS A 200 2.26 33.29 -12.34
C LYS A 200 1.69 34.70 -12.55
N GLU A 201 0.58 35.03 -11.89
CA GLU A 201 -0.01 36.38 -11.95
C GLU A 201 0.97 37.45 -11.46
N ILE A 202 1.65 37.19 -10.35
CA ILE A 202 2.66 38.08 -9.78
C ILE A 202 3.81 38.32 -10.76
N VAL A 203 4.36 37.26 -11.37
CA VAL A 203 5.45 37.38 -12.35
C VAL A 203 5.03 38.20 -13.57
N VAL A 204 3.79 38.03 -14.05
CA VAL A 204 3.25 38.84 -15.16
C VAL A 204 3.15 40.32 -14.78
N ILE A 205 2.70 40.63 -13.57
CA ILE A 205 2.60 42.02 -13.08
C ILE A 205 4.01 42.64 -12.98
N PHE A 206 4.96 41.96 -12.35
CA PHE A 206 6.32 42.48 -12.21
C PHE A 206 7.05 42.61 -13.56
N GLY A 207 6.88 41.65 -14.47
CA GLY A 207 7.44 41.74 -15.83
C GLY A 207 6.88 42.92 -16.62
N LYS A 208 5.59 43.23 -16.47
CA LYS A 208 4.98 44.44 -17.05
C LYS A 208 5.51 45.72 -16.38
N CYS A 209 5.66 45.74 -15.06
CA CYS A 209 6.22 46.90 -14.37
C CYS A 209 7.67 47.18 -14.78
N VAL A 210 8.52 46.17 -14.93
CA VAL A 210 9.92 46.36 -15.39
C VAL A 210 9.98 46.96 -16.80
N LEU A 211 9.07 46.58 -17.70
CA LEU A 211 8.97 47.19 -19.04
C LEU A 211 8.47 48.64 -19.03
N VAL A 212 7.66 49.03 -18.04
CA VAL A 212 7.15 50.41 -17.90
C VAL A 212 8.22 51.36 -17.35
N TYR A 213 9.19 50.87 -16.57
CA TYR A 213 10.29 51.69 -16.02
C TYR A 213 11.60 51.62 -16.85
N ALA A 214 11.60 50.92 -17.99
CA ALA A 214 12.78 50.77 -18.85
C ALA A 214 12.79 51.72 -20.08
N PHE A 215 11.93 52.74 -20.12
CA PHE A 215 11.88 53.78 -21.16
C PHE A 215 12.04 55.18 -20.58
#